data_AF-A0A939ZD03-F1
#
_entry.id   AF-A0A939ZD03-F1
#
_cell.length_a   1.000
_cell.length_b   1.000
_cell.length_c   1.000
_cell.angle_alpha   90.00
_cell.angle_beta   90.00
_cell.angle_gamma   90.00
#
_symmetry.space_group_name_H-M   'P 1'
#
loop_
_entity.id
_entity.type
_entity.pdbx_description
1 polymer ?
#
loop_
_entity_poly.entity_id
_entity_poly.type
_entity_poly.pdbx_seq_one_letter_code
_entity_poly.pdbx_strand_id
1 'polypeptide(L)'
;MMGYEITSIEDNWIFIKHDYRDELDGFIMLMKSIEGELDGRIIQMDGEDIQYMIQNDPYGLVFRWDVQSGTAVIVPDGEDIDEVVKMLESHFDKLNN
;
A
#
# COMPACT_ATOMS: atom_id res chain seq x y z
N MET A 1 -7.72 12.27 -13.23
CA MET A 1 -8.74 11.35 -12.70
C MET A 1 -8.54 11.37 -11.19
N MET A 2 -9.60 11.53 -10.42
CA MET A 2 -9.54 11.62 -8.94
C MET A 2 -9.43 10.19 -8.40
N GLY A 3 -8.37 9.86 -7.66
CA GLY A 3 -8.13 8.51 -7.14
C GLY A 3 -6.68 8.17 -6.81
N TYR A 4 -6.44 6.92 -6.39
CA TYR A 4 -5.10 6.37 -6.19
C TYR A 4 -4.34 6.19 -7.52
N GLU A 5 -3.03 6.46 -7.51
CA GLU A 5 -2.12 6.23 -8.63
C GLU A 5 -0.72 5.82 -8.14
N ILE A 6 -0.04 4.96 -8.90
CA ILE A 6 1.40 4.71 -8.72
C ILE A 6 2.16 5.86 -9.38
N THR A 7 3.02 6.55 -8.62
CA THR A 7 3.78 7.70 -9.13
C THR A 7 5.17 7.32 -9.62
N SER A 8 5.83 6.39 -8.94
CA SER A 8 7.12 5.84 -9.32
C SER A 8 7.35 4.47 -8.70
N ILE A 9 8.25 3.70 -9.31
CA ILE A 9 8.79 2.47 -8.77
C ILE A 9 10.31 2.63 -8.76
N GLU A 10 10.93 2.53 -7.59
CA GLU A 10 12.38 2.65 -7.39
C GLU A 10 12.87 1.41 -6.63
N ASP A 11 13.71 0.60 -7.27
CA ASP A 11 14.09 -0.73 -6.78
C ASP A 11 12.87 -1.59 -6.43
N ASN A 12 12.62 -1.82 -5.15
CA ASN A 12 11.49 -2.58 -4.62
C ASN A 12 10.45 -1.69 -3.91
N TRP A 13 10.51 -0.38 -4.11
CA TRP A 13 9.58 0.60 -3.54
C TRP A 13 8.59 1.04 -4.59
N ILE A 14 7.30 0.94 -4.27
CA ILE A 14 6.20 1.43 -5.08
C ILE A 14 5.62 2.65 -4.36
N PHE A 15 5.75 3.83 -4.96
CA PHE A 15 5.24 5.08 -4.41
C PHE A 15 3.82 5.33 -4.94
N ILE A 16 2.92 5.66 -4.02
CA ILE A 16 1.49 5.80 -4.29
C ILE A 16 1.06 7.19 -3.88
N LYS A 17 0.27 7.83 -4.75
CA LYS A 17 -0.43 9.07 -4.46
C LYS A 17 -1.92 8.84 -4.51
N HIS A 18 -2.66 9.64 -3.76
CA HIS A 18 -4.11 9.69 -3.83
C HIS A 18 -4.57 11.14 -3.62
N ASP A 19 -5.86 11.39 -3.71
CA ASP A 19 -6.45 12.73 -3.65
C ASP A 19 -7.32 12.97 -2.40
N TYR A 20 -7.31 12.05 -1.44
CA TYR A 20 -7.89 12.28 -0.11
C TYR A 20 -7.31 13.55 0.51
N ARG A 21 -8.18 14.30 1.19
CA ARG A 21 -7.80 15.53 1.89
C ARG A 21 -6.77 15.29 2.99
N ASP A 22 -6.85 14.12 3.63
CA ASP A 22 -5.90 13.66 4.62
C ASP A 22 -5.10 12.50 4.03
N GLU A 23 -3.78 12.71 3.90
CA GLU A 23 -2.81 11.71 3.40
C GLU A 23 -2.82 10.42 4.23
N LEU A 24 -3.09 10.53 5.53
CA LEU A 24 -3.14 9.36 6.40
C LEU A 24 -4.43 8.55 6.19
N ASP A 25 -5.54 9.22 5.89
CA ASP A 25 -6.82 8.54 5.63
C ASP A 25 -6.75 7.67 4.38
N GLY A 26 -6.16 8.17 3.29
CA GLY A 26 -6.00 7.37 2.07
C GLY A 26 -5.04 6.20 2.27
N PHE A 27 -3.93 6.40 2.99
CA PHE A 27 -3.08 5.29 3.41
C PHE A 27 -3.85 4.20 4.17
N ILE A 28 -4.65 4.58 5.18
CA ILE A 28 -5.45 3.65 5.99
C ILE A 28 -6.51 2.95 5.14
N MET A 29 -7.15 3.66 4.19
CA MET A 29 -8.18 3.09 3.32
C MET A 29 -7.62 2.03 2.37
N LEU A 30 -6.43 2.26 1.79
CA LEU A 30 -5.76 1.25 0.98
C LEU A 30 -5.48 -0.03 1.80
N MET A 31 -4.87 0.10 2.98
CA MET A 31 -4.58 -1.05 3.82
C MET A 31 -5.83 -1.82 4.22
N LYS A 32 -6.92 -1.14 4.59
CA LYS A 32 -8.19 -1.78 4.93
C LYS A 32 -8.85 -2.49 3.75
N SER A 33 -8.70 -1.95 2.54
CA SER A 33 -9.19 -2.61 1.33
C SER A 33 -8.52 -3.96 1.12
N ILE A 34 -7.20 -4.00 1.27
CA ILE A 34 -6.38 -5.21 1.11
C ILE A 34 -6.63 -6.19 2.26
N GLU A 35 -6.62 -5.71 3.50
CA GLU A 35 -6.92 -6.53 4.69
C GLU A 35 -8.29 -7.23 4.58
N GLY A 36 -9.31 -6.50 4.15
CA GLY A 36 -10.66 -7.05 3.98
C GLY A 36 -10.75 -8.15 2.91
N GLU A 37 -9.92 -8.08 1.86
CA GLU A 37 -9.85 -9.13 0.84
C GLU A 37 -9.11 -10.39 1.32
N LEU A 38 -8.10 -10.21 2.16
CA LEU A 38 -7.24 -11.29 2.64
C LEU A 38 -7.80 -12.02 3.88
N ASP A 39 -8.96 -11.58 4.41
CA ASP A 39 -9.46 -11.98 5.74
C ASP A 39 -8.34 -11.89 6.80
N GLY A 40 -7.55 -10.82 6.67
CA GLY A 40 -6.29 -10.62 7.38
C GLY A 40 -6.44 -9.72 8.59
N ARG A 41 -5.30 -9.27 9.11
CA ARG A 41 -5.19 -8.24 10.14
C ARG A 41 -4.02 -7.34 9.82
N ILE A 42 -4.19 -6.03 10.01
CA ILE A 42 -3.10 -5.07 9.92
C ILE A 42 -2.24 -5.18 11.19
N ILE A 43 -0.93 -5.39 11.02
CA ILE A 43 0.04 -5.56 12.09
C ILE A 43 1.08 -4.44 11.96
N GLN A 44 1.23 -3.63 13.00
CA GLN A 44 2.29 -2.63 13.06
C GLN A 44 3.65 -3.30 13.24
N MET A 45 4.64 -2.88 12.46
CA MET A 45 6.02 -3.33 12.62
C MET A 45 6.70 -2.58 13.78
N ASP A 46 7.62 -3.24 14.46
CA ASP A 46 8.39 -2.63 15.55
C ASP A 46 9.26 -1.48 15.02
N GLY A 47 9.15 -0.30 15.63
CA GLY A 47 9.94 0.87 15.25
C GLY A 47 9.26 2.21 15.56
N GLU A 48 9.94 3.30 15.20
CA GLU A 48 9.39 4.67 15.29
C GLU A 48 8.64 5.08 14.01
N ASP A 49 8.85 4.35 12.91
CA ASP A 49 8.21 4.62 11.63
C ASP A 49 6.78 4.06 11.56
N ILE A 50 5.93 4.70 10.75
CA ILE A 50 4.59 4.21 10.43
C ILE A 50 4.74 3.15 9.34
N GLN A 51 4.89 1.90 9.78
CA GLN A 51 5.06 0.71 8.93
C GLN A 51 4.14 -0.42 9.40
N TYR A 52 3.48 -1.08 8.44
CA TYR A 52 2.55 -2.16 8.69
C TYR A 52 2.72 -3.30 7.70
N MET A 53 2.40 -4.50 8.13
CA MET A 53 2.18 -5.67 7.28
C MET A 53 0.74 -6.13 7.42
N ILE A 54 0.23 -6.87 6.44
CA ILE A 54 -1.10 -7.47 6.51
C ILE A 54 -0.94 -8.98 6.64
N GLN A 55 -1.56 -9.56 7.68
CA GLN A 55 -1.60 -11.01 7.84
C GLN A 55 -2.26 -11.66 6.63
N ASN A 56 -1.73 -12.82 6.19
CA ASN A 56 -2.16 -13.56 4.99
C ASN A 56 -1.86 -12.88 3.66
N ASP A 57 -1.12 -11.77 3.65
CA ASP A 57 -0.57 -11.21 2.42
C ASP A 57 0.38 -12.22 1.75
N PRO A 58 0.09 -12.67 0.51
CA PRO A 58 0.91 -13.67 -0.16
C PRO A 58 2.30 -13.14 -0.55
N TYR A 59 2.47 -11.82 -0.65
CA TYR A 59 3.74 -11.20 -1.08
C TYR A 59 4.57 -10.67 0.09
N GLY A 60 4.04 -10.67 1.32
CA GLY A 60 4.75 -10.16 2.50
C GLY A 60 5.11 -8.68 2.43
N LEU A 61 4.24 -7.86 1.85
CA LEU A 61 4.45 -6.43 1.62
C LEU A 61 4.55 -5.66 2.94
N VAL A 62 5.36 -4.60 2.90
CA VAL A 62 5.39 -3.59 3.96
C VAL A 62 4.78 -2.29 3.45
N PHE A 63 3.71 -1.87 4.10
CA PHE A 63 3.03 -0.61 3.87
C PHE A 63 3.63 0.46 4.77
N ARG A 64 4.25 1.47 4.16
CA ARG A 64 4.87 2.59 4.88
C ARG A 64 4.12 3.88 4.56
N TRP A 65 4.03 4.74 5.57
CA TRP A 65 3.63 6.12 5.37
C TRP A 65 4.62 7.07 6.05
N ASP A 66 4.96 8.17 5.39
CA ASP A 66 5.70 9.26 5.99
C ASP A 66 5.29 10.62 5.42
N VAL A 67 5.54 11.69 6.18
CA VAL A 67 5.09 13.05 5.83
C VAL A 67 5.79 13.65 4.60
N GLN A 68 6.94 13.13 4.18
CA GLN A 68 7.71 13.63 3.04
C GLN A 68 7.36 12.87 1.76
N SER A 69 7.20 11.55 1.84
CA SER A 69 7.02 10.66 0.68
C SER A 69 5.57 10.21 0.48
N GLY A 70 4.69 10.39 1.48
CA GLY A 70 3.32 9.88 1.44
C GLY A 70 3.28 8.37 1.64
N THR A 71 2.48 7.68 0.85
CA THR A 71 2.34 6.21 0.88
C THR A 71 3.39 5.54 0.01
N ALA A 72 4.07 4.54 0.59
CA ALA A 72 4.94 3.62 -0.14
C ALA A 72 4.63 2.16 0.23
N VAL A 73 4.80 1.26 -0.73
CA VAL A 73 4.73 -0.18 -0.54
C VAL A 73 6.09 -0.76 -0.88
N ILE A 74 6.68 -1.50 0.06
CA ILE A 74 7.98 -2.15 -0.09
C ILE A 74 7.72 -3.62 -0.40
N VAL A 75 8.24 -4.08 -1.53
CA VAL A 75 8.13 -5.45 -2.03
C VAL A 75 9.36 -6.25 -1.57
N PRO A 76 9.21 -7.41 -0.92
CA PRO A 76 10.35 -8.24 -0.57
C PRO A 76 11.18 -8.70 -1.79
N ASP A 77 12.47 -8.91 -1.58
CA ASP A 77 13.36 -9.40 -2.64
C ASP A 77 12.89 -10.77 -3.16
N GLY A 78 12.76 -10.88 -4.49
CA GLY A 78 12.37 -12.12 -5.17
C GLY A 78 10.89 -12.25 -5.50
N GLU A 79 10.05 -11.34 -5.02
CA GLU A 79 8.64 -11.24 -5.41
C GLU A 79 8.47 -10.54 -6.77
N ASP A 80 7.36 -10.84 -7.45
CA ASP A 80 7.03 -10.24 -8.75
C ASP A 80 6.34 -8.88 -8.57
N ILE A 81 7.11 -7.80 -8.80
CA ILE A 81 6.61 -6.43 -8.72
C ILE A 81 5.41 -6.20 -9.66
N ASP A 82 5.38 -6.81 -10.85
CA ASP A 82 4.28 -6.60 -11.80
C ASP A 82 2.98 -7.24 -11.29
N GLU A 83 3.05 -8.34 -10.53
CA GLU A 83 1.88 -8.93 -9.87
C GLU A 83 1.38 -8.07 -8.71
N VAL A 84 2.30 -7.51 -7.91
CA VAL A 84 1.98 -6.58 -6.83
C VAL A 84 1.33 -5.30 -7.38
N VAL A 85 1.87 -4.74 -8.46
CA VAL A 85 1.31 -3.56 -9.14
C VAL A 85 -0.13 -3.83 -9.59
N LYS A 86 -0.38 -4.96 -10.27
CA LYS A 86 -1.74 -5.33 -10.69
C LYS A 86 -2.71 -5.49 -9.52
N MET A 87 -2.24 -6.06 -8.41
CA MET A 87 -3.02 -6.18 -7.18
C MET A 87 -3.37 -4.79 -6.63
N LEU A 88 -2.39 -3.89 -6.51
CA LEU A 88 -2.60 -2.52 -6.04
C LEU A 88 -3.58 -1.76 -6.94
N GLU A 89 -3.39 -1.81 -8.26
CA GLU A 89 -4.29 -1.17 -9.24
C GLU A 89 -5.72 -1.69 -9.12
N SER A 90 -5.92 -2.99 -8.91
CA SER A 90 -7.24 -3.58 -8.63
C SER A 90 -7.89 -2.99 -7.38
N HIS A 91 -7.12 -2.72 -6.32
CA HIS A 91 -7.63 -2.04 -5.13
C HIS A 91 -7.88 -0.54 -5.35
N PHE A 92 -7.08 0.12 -6.20
CA PHE A 92 -7.33 1.51 -6.58
C PHE A 92 -8.68 1.63 -7.30
N ASP A 93 -8.95 0.73 -8.24
CA ASP A 93 -10.24 0.67 -8.93
C ASP A 93 -11.42 0.45 -7.96
N LYS A 94 -11.25 -0.39 -6.92
CA LYS A 94 -12.28 -0.60 -5.89
C LYS A 94 -12.53 0.65 -5.04
N LEU A 95 -11.48 1.43 -4.75
CA LEU A 95 -11.55 2.59 -3.86
C LEU A 95 -11.97 3.88 -4.58
N ASN A 96 -11.78 3.94 -5.89
CA ASN A 96 -12.15 5.07 -6.74
C ASN A 96 -13.63 5.03 -7.20
N ASN A 97 -14.35 3.92 -6.94
CA ASN A 97 -15.77 3.72 -7.29
C ASN A 97 -16.69 3.81 -6.06
#